data_AF-C7H729-F1
#
_entry.id   AF-C7H729-F1
#
_cell.length_a   1.000
_cell.length_b   1.000
_cell.length_c   1.000
_cell.angle_alpha   90.00
_cell.angle_beta   90.00
_cell.angle_gamma   90.00
#
_symmetry.space_group_name_H-M   'P 1'
#
loop_
_entity.id
_entity.type
_entity.pdbx_description
1 polymer ?
#
loop_
_entity_poly.entity_id
_entity_poly.type
_entity_poly.pdbx_seq_one_letter_code
_entity_poly.pdbx_strand_id
1 'polypeptide(L)'
;MKLQKFENVDVIASLEAIMKQNTAFYQSDFDIDKQILRKAAVSLIPEDKRLLWFSRPSGTCCFRERDVFLKDTRQHNTWRFYGEQTRDTILAYAVELTGTEQEKIKGNLYELDYLQHFREVIEKSIPADNYTLIYEHGELTKPAGQYFDGDTDPQLGKFIRFEAQPNDPEALKSLLREQQKNEHRIRRGIFSYISPPCMIDRLKQKPAGLWKM
;
A
#
# COMPACT_ATOMS: atom_id res chain seq x y z
N MET A 1 0.49 -18.34 -10.73
CA MET A 1 1.67 -18.66 -9.89
C MET A 1 1.24 -18.63 -8.43
N LYS A 2 1.90 -19.36 -7.54
CA LYS A 2 1.53 -19.38 -6.11
C LYS A 2 2.22 -18.21 -5.41
N LEU A 3 1.44 -17.33 -4.77
CA LEU A 3 1.96 -16.22 -3.96
C LEU A 3 2.84 -16.75 -2.83
N GLN A 4 3.87 -16.00 -2.47
CA GLN A 4 4.79 -16.32 -1.38
C GLN A 4 4.75 -15.26 -0.27
N LYS A 5 5.05 -15.70 0.96
CA LYS A 5 5.33 -14.80 2.08
C LYS A 5 6.77 -14.97 2.56
N PHE A 6 7.40 -13.87 2.95
CA PHE A 6 8.76 -13.82 3.46
C PHE A 6 8.71 -13.24 4.86
N GLU A 7 9.11 -14.03 5.84
CA GLU A 7 8.96 -13.69 7.25
C GLU A 7 10.30 -13.28 7.86
N ASN A 8 10.25 -12.32 8.78
CA ASN A 8 11.42 -11.80 9.51
C ASN A 8 12.55 -11.29 8.60
N VAL A 9 12.21 -10.57 7.53
CA VAL A 9 13.18 -9.97 6.61
C VAL A 9 13.65 -8.59 7.09
N ASP A 10 14.75 -8.10 6.53
CA ASP A 10 15.08 -6.66 6.58
C ASP A 10 14.20 -5.96 5.54
N VAL A 11 13.14 -5.28 5.98
CA VAL A 11 12.08 -4.77 5.10
C VAL A 11 12.64 -3.75 4.11
N ILE A 12 13.47 -2.82 4.56
CA ILE A 12 14.03 -1.79 3.67
C ILE A 12 14.94 -2.44 2.63
N ALA A 13 15.87 -3.31 3.06
CA ALA A 13 16.80 -3.95 2.12
C ALA A 13 16.07 -4.87 1.13
N SER A 14 15.06 -5.61 1.57
CA SER A 14 14.24 -6.47 0.72
C SER A 14 13.45 -5.68 -0.31
N LEU A 15 12.75 -4.62 0.09
CA LEU A 15 11.99 -3.78 -0.85
C LEU A 15 12.90 -3.00 -1.80
N GLU A 16 14.09 -2.56 -1.33
CA GLU A 16 15.08 -1.93 -2.20
C GLU A 16 15.57 -2.88 -3.29
N ALA A 17 15.82 -4.15 -2.95
CA ALA A 17 16.23 -5.15 -3.91
C ALA A 17 15.13 -5.41 -4.96
N ILE A 18 13.86 -5.48 -4.55
CA ILE A 18 12.72 -5.62 -5.47
C ILE A 18 12.61 -4.39 -6.38
N MET A 19 12.71 -3.18 -5.80
CA MET A 19 12.70 -1.93 -6.55
C MET A 19 13.81 -1.90 -7.62
N LYS A 20 15.05 -2.25 -7.26
CA LYS A 20 16.17 -2.30 -8.21
C LYS A 20 15.96 -3.27 -9.37
N GLN A 21 15.15 -4.31 -9.17
CA GLN A 21 14.83 -5.29 -10.21
C GLN A 21 13.72 -4.82 -11.15
N ASN A 22 12.72 -4.08 -10.65
CA ASN A 22 11.49 -3.80 -11.38
C ASN A 22 11.27 -2.32 -11.71
N THR A 23 12.04 -1.40 -11.12
CA THR A 23 11.93 0.05 -11.30
C THR A 23 13.13 0.61 -12.05
N ALA A 24 12.91 1.06 -13.28
CA ALA A 24 13.93 1.67 -14.12
C ALA A 24 14.01 3.20 -13.95
N PHE A 25 12.86 3.85 -13.70
CA PHE A 25 12.76 5.30 -13.54
C PHE A 25 12.20 5.65 -12.16
N TYR A 26 12.55 6.85 -11.66
CA TYR A 26 12.08 7.37 -10.37
C TYR A 26 12.38 6.44 -9.19
N GLN A 27 13.55 5.80 -9.18
CA GLN A 27 14.00 5.01 -8.02
C GLN A 27 14.09 5.85 -6.73
N SER A 28 14.22 7.18 -6.86
CA SER A 28 14.15 8.14 -5.76
C SER A 28 12.81 8.13 -5.02
N ASP A 29 11.72 7.64 -5.63
CA ASP A 29 10.43 7.46 -4.94
C ASP A 29 10.57 6.53 -3.73
N PHE A 30 11.51 5.58 -3.80
CA PHE A 30 11.79 4.69 -2.68
C PHE A 30 12.40 5.42 -1.47
N ASP A 31 12.97 6.61 -1.63
CA ASP A 31 13.39 7.44 -0.49
C ASP A 31 12.19 7.92 0.33
N ILE A 32 11.06 8.21 -0.34
CA ILE A 32 9.80 8.57 0.31
C ILE A 32 9.23 7.34 1.02
N ASP A 33 9.23 6.19 0.36
CA ASP A 33 8.77 4.93 0.95
C ASP A 33 9.57 4.58 2.23
N LYS A 34 10.90 4.76 2.22
CA LYS A 34 11.74 4.57 3.41
C LYS A 34 11.33 5.47 4.57
N GLN A 35 10.93 6.71 4.32
CA GLN A 35 10.44 7.62 5.36
C GLN A 35 9.12 7.12 5.94
N ILE A 36 8.19 6.67 5.08
CA ILE A 36 6.90 6.09 5.49
C ILE A 36 7.13 4.84 6.35
N LEU A 37 7.99 3.92 5.90
CA LEU A 37 8.35 2.69 6.62
C LEU A 37 8.96 2.99 7.99
N ARG A 38 9.89 3.95 8.07
CA ARG A 38 10.50 4.36 9.35
C ARG A 38 9.47 4.96 10.31
N LYS A 39 8.59 5.83 9.80
CA LYS A 39 7.51 6.43 10.60
C LYS A 39 6.54 5.37 11.11
N ALA A 40 6.18 4.39 10.27
CA ALA A 40 5.32 3.27 10.64
C ALA A 40 5.98 2.36 11.69
N ALA A 41 7.28 2.08 11.55
CA ALA A 41 8.02 1.18 12.45
C ALA A 41 8.02 1.66 13.91
N VAL A 42 8.06 2.98 14.14
CA VAL A 42 8.03 3.58 15.48
C VAL A 42 6.62 3.86 15.99
N SER A 43 5.57 3.60 15.20
CA SER A 43 4.20 3.82 15.65
C SER A 43 3.83 2.87 16.78
N LEU A 44 3.10 3.39 17.76
CA LEU A 44 2.51 2.60 18.84
C LEU A 44 1.17 1.97 18.44
N ILE A 45 0.59 2.40 17.32
CA ILE A 45 -0.68 1.90 16.79
C ILE A 45 -0.38 0.68 15.90
N PRO A 46 -0.87 -0.53 16.22
CA PRO A 46 -0.60 -1.72 15.42
C PRO A 46 -1.02 -1.59 13.94
N GLU A 47 -2.13 -0.91 13.68
CA GLU A 47 -2.66 -0.70 12.33
C GLU A 47 -1.75 0.18 11.46
N ASP A 48 -0.93 1.05 12.06
CA ASP A 48 0.05 1.87 11.34
C ASP A 48 1.23 1.04 10.80
N LYS A 49 1.46 -0.15 11.37
CA LYS A 49 2.54 -1.07 10.97
C LYS A 49 2.15 -1.95 9.78
N ARG A 50 0.96 -1.75 9.25
CA ARG A 50 0.37 -2.49 8.14
C ARG A 50 0.32 -1.58 6.92
N LEU A 51 1.13 -1.91 5.93
CA LEU A 51 1.34 -1.09 4.75
C LEU A 51 1.12 -1.92 3.49
N LEU A 52 0.74 -1.24 2.41
CA LEU A 52 0.76 -1.78 1.06
C LEU A 52 1.86 -1.07 0.30
N TRP A 53 2.70 -1.86 -0.38
CA TRP A 53 3.80 -1.36 -1.18
C TRP A 53 3.75 -1.97 -2.57
N PHE A 54 4.10 -1.19 -3.58
CA PHE A 54 4.41 -1.75 -4.89
C PHE A 54 5.61 -1.07 -5.55
N SER A 55 6.24 -1.82 -6.45
CA SER A 55 7.20 -1.33 -7.43
C SER A 55 6.61 -1.49 -8.83
N ARG A 56 6.88 -0.50 -9.69
CA ARG A 56 6.56 -0.46 -11.11
C ARG A 56 7.75 0.07 -11.92
N PRO A 57 7.77 -0.06 -13.26
CA PRO A 57 8.88 0.43 -14.09
C PRO A 57 9.23 1.90 -13.88
N SER A 58 8.26 2.74 -13.50
CA SER A 58 8.49 4.19 -13.29
C SER A 58 8.19 4.68 -11.88
N GLY A 59 8.55 3.91 -10.85
CA GLY A 59 8.53 4.39 -9.46
C GLY A 59 8.05 3.33 -8.48
N THR A 60 7.88 3.76 -7.24
CA THR A 60 7.35 2.95 -6.15
C THR A 60 6.29 3.73 -5.37
N CYS A 61 5.43 3.03 -4.64
CA CYS A 61 4.46 3.64 -3.74
C CYS A 61 4.31 2.83 -2.47
N CYS A 62 4.22 3.52 -1.34
CA CYS A 62 3.92 2.95 -0.03
C CYS A 62 2.74 3.68 0.63
N PHE A 63 1.73 2.93 1.06
CA PHE A 63 0.55 3.47 1.74
C PHE A 63 0.19 2.65 2.98
N ARG A 64 -0.48 3.26 3.96
CA ARG A 64 -1.15 2.52 5.03
C ARG A 64 -2.24 1.65 4.41
N GLU A 65 -2.30 0.39 4.83
CA GLU A 65 -3.29 -0.57 4.32
C GLU A 65 -4.72 -0.05 4.54
N ARG A 66 -4.98 0.49 5.74
CA ARG A 66 -6.22 1.16 6.10
C ARG A 66 -6.65 2.22 5.06
N ASP A 67 -5.75 3.10 4.67
CA ASP A 67 -6.07 4.25 3.82
C ASP A 67 -6.40 3.81 2.39
N VAL A 68 -5.84 2.70 1.91
CA VAL A 68 -6.16 2.14 0.58
C VAL A 68 -7.60 1.60 0.52
N PHE A 69 -8.11 1.08 1.63
CA PHE A 69 -9.51 0.61 1.74
C PHE A 69 -10.52 1.72 2.07
N LEU A 70 -10.07 2.97 2.23
CA LEU A 70 -10.95 4.13 2.39
C LEU A 70 -11.20 4.81 1.06
N LYS A 71 -12.44 4.75 0.59
CA LYS A 71 -12.85 5.26 -0.73
C LYS A 71 -12.59 6.77 -0.85
N ASP A 72 -12.27 7.19 -2.06
CA ASP A 72 -12.02 8.59 -2.47
C ASP A 72 -10.82 9.26 -1.78
N THR A 73 -10.06 8.52 -0.96
CA THR A 73 -8.74 8.98 -0.49
C THR A 73 -7.72 8.96 -1.63
N ARG A 74 -6.66 9.76 -1.51
CA ARG A 74 -5.56 9.78 -2.48
C ARG A 74 -4.94 8.38 -2.65
N GLN A 75 -4.80 7.65 -1.54
CA GLN A 75 -4.19 6.33 -1.47
C GLN A 75 -5.05 5.32 -2.23
N HIS A 76 -6.34 5.28 -1.95
CA HIS A 76 -7.31 4.47 -2.69
C HIS A 76 -7.28 4.78 -4.19
N ASN A 77 -7.37 6.06 -4.56
CA ASN A 77 -7.38 6.49 -5.95
C ASN A 77 -6.09 6.13 -6.68
N THR A 78 -4.93 6.24 -6.01
CA THR A 78 -3.64 5.90 -6.60
C THR A 78 -3.51 4.39 -6.81
N TRP A 79 -3.87 3.59 -5.81
CA TRP A 79 -3.86 2.13 -5.91
C TRP A 79 -4.80 1.64 -7.03
N ARG A 80 -6.00 2.21 -7.10
CA ARG A 80 -6.95 1.94 -8.18
C ARG A 80 -6.42 2.34 -9.55
N PHE A 81 -5.89 3.56 -9.68
CA PHE A 81 -5.41 4.12 -10.94
C PHE A 81 -4.39 3.21 -11.64
N TYR A 82 -3.40 2.71 -10.89
CA TYR A 82 -2.38 1.84 -11.49
C TYR A 82 -2.94 0.47 -11.90
N GLY A 83 -4.00 -0.02 -11.25
CA GLY A 83 -4.68 -1.25 -11.65
C GLY A 83 -5.57 -1.10 -12.88
N GLU A 84 -6.19 0.07 -13.05
CA GLU A 84 -7.14 0.33 -14.15
C GLU A 84 -6.47 0.90 -15.41
N GLN A 85 -5.54 1.83 -15.24
CA GLN A 85 -5.09 2.72 -16.32
C GLN A 85 -3.70 2.38 -16.85
N THR A 86 -2.94 1.53 -16.15
CA THR A 86 -1.57 1.19 -16.57
C THR A 86 -1.45 -0.25 -17.00
N ARG A 87 -0.51 -0.51 -17.91
CA ARG A 87 -0.10 -1.87 -18.30
C ARG A 87 1.25 -2.24 -17.69
N ASP A 88 1.59 -1.57 -16.58
CA ASP A 88 2.87 -1.73 -15.92
C ASP A 88 2.98 -3.12 -15.30
N THR A 89 4.18 -3.68 -15.33
CA THR A 89 4.49 -4.87 -14.54
C THR A 89 4.68 -4.45 -13.09
N ILE A 90 3.66 -4.69 -12.28
CA ILE A 90 3.63 -4.27 -10.87
C ILE A 90 4.00 -5.47 -9.99
N LEU A 91 5.01 -5.29 -9.15
CA LEU A 91 5.32 -6.19 -8.03
C LEU A 91 4.77 -5.56 -6.76
N ALA A 92 3.77 -6.20 -6.15
CA ALA A 92 3.05 -5.66 -5.01
C ALA A 92 3.14 -6.56 -3.78
N TYR A 93 3.21 -5.93 -2.60
CA TYR A 93 3.39 -6.59 -1.33
C TYR A 93 2.53 -5.94 -0.25
N ALA A 94 1.87 -6.74 0.56
CA ALA A 94 1.46 -6.32 1.89
C ALA A 94 2.67 -6.45 2.83
N VAL A 95 2.86 -5.44 3.67
CA VAL A 95 4.02 -5.29 4.55
C VAL A 95 3.52 -5.22 5.99
N GLU A 96 4.02 -6.11 6.82
CA GLU A 96 3.77 -6.13 8.26
C GLU A 96 5.07 -5.86 9.00
N LEU A 97 5.17 -4.71 9.67
CA LEU A 97 6.36 -4.37 10.45
C LEU A 97 6.27 -5.02 11.83
N THR A 98 7.29 -5.81 12.18
CA THR A 98 7.32 -6.60 13.44
C THR A 98 8.23 -6.01 14.50
N GLY A 99 9.13 -5.09 14.13
CA GLY A 99 10.00 -4.40 15.09
C GLY A 99 11.28 -3.88 14.47
N THR A 100 12.24 -3.54 15.31
CA THR A 100 13.60 -3.16 14.91
C THR A 100 14.59 -4.09 15.58
N GLU A 101 15.54 -4.63 14.82
CA GLU A 101 16.62 -5.51 15.30
C GLU A 101 17.93 -5.07 14.63
N GLN A 102 18.99 -4.83 15.41
CA GLN A 102 20.29 -4.38 14.88
C GLN A 102 20.16 -3.18 13.91
N GLU A 103 19.38 -2.17 14.31
CA GLU A 103 19.10 -0.96 13.52
C GLU A 103 18.33 -1.20 12.19
N LYS A 104 17.86 -2.43 11.94
CA LYS A 104 17.08 -2.79 10.76
C LYS A 104 15.61 -2.91 11.10
N ILE A 105 14.76 -2.38 10.23
CA ILE A 105 13.32 -2.58 10.33
C ILE A 105 13.00 -4.02 9.91
N LYS A 106 12.50 -4.80 10.86
CA LYS A 106 12.10 -6.19 10.65
C LYS A 106 10.62 -6.27 10.33
N GLY A 107 10.27 -7.25 9.51
CA GLY A 107 8.88 -7.46 9.12
C GLY A 107 8.66 -8.64 8.21
N ASN A 108 7.40 -8.80 7.81
CA ASN A 108 6.94 -9.82 6.88
C ASN A 108 6.47 -9.15 5.59
N LEU A 109 6.78 -9.77 4.46
CA LEU A 109 6.33 -9.37 3.13
C LEU A 109 5.43 -10.46 2.56
N TYR A 110 4.23 -10.08 2.12
CA TYR A 110 3.26 -10.99 1.52
C TYR A 110 3.04 -10.56 0.07
N GLU A 111 3.42 -11.41 -0.89
CA GLU A 111 3.17 -11.12 -2.30
C GLU A 111 1.68 -10.98 -2.58
N LEU A 112 1.33 -9.97 -3.38
CA LEU A 112 -0.02 -9.74 -3.86
C LEU A 112 -0.08 -9.95 -5.37
N ASP A 113 -1.12 -10.63 -5.86
CA ASP A 113 -1.52 -10.48 -7.26
C ASP A 113 -2.17 -9.10 -7.37
N TYR A 114 -1.39 -8.10 -7.79
CA TYR A 114 -1.85 -6.71 -7.83
C TYR A 114 -3.17 -6.55 -8.59
N LEU A 115 -3.33 -7.24 -9.72
CA LEU A 115 -4.53 -7.16 -10.56
C LEU A 115 -5.77 -7.75 -9.89
N GLN A 116 -5.59 -8.77 -9.06
CA GLN A 116 -6.67 -9.27 -8.22
C GLN A 116 -6.92 -8.32 -7.05
N HIS A 117 -5.85 -7.90 -6.36
CA HIS A 117 -5.92 -7.10 -5.14
C HIS A 117 -6.60 -5.74 -5.37
N PHE A 118 -6.28 -5.02 -6.44
CA PHE A 118 -6.93 -3.72 -6.67
C PHE A 118 -8.43 -3.87 -6.94
N ARG A 119 -8.89 -4.98 -7.55
CA ARG A 119 -10.33 -5.25 -7.74
C ARG A 119 -11.02 -5.47 -6.40
N GLU A 120 -10.38 -6.23 -5.51
CA GLU A 120 -10.86 -6.41 -4.13
C GLU A 120 -10.91 -5.08 -3.36
N VAL A 121 -9.90 -4.21 -3.54
CA VAL A 121 -9.91 -2.85 -2.97
C VAL A 121 -11.11 -2.04 -3.48
N ILE A 122 -11.40 -2.07 -4.78
CA ILE A 122 -12.59 -1.38 -5.33
C ILE A 122 -13.88 -1.93 -4.72
N GLU A 123 -14.02 -3.26 -4.72
CA GLU A 123 -15.24 -3.95 -4.28
C GLU A 123 -15.51 -3.75 -2.78
N LYS A 124 -14.48 -3.86 -1.95
CA LYS A 124 -14.62 -3.90 -0.49
C LYS A 124 -14.36 -2.56 0.20
N SER A 125 -13.94 -1.52 -0.53
CA SER A 125 -13.64 -0.21 0.08
C SER A 125 -14.85 0.41 0.79
N ILE A 126 -14.55 1.10 1.89
CA ILE A 126 -15.55 1.74 2.76
C ILE A 126 -15.47 3.24 2.55
N PRO A 127 -16.61 3.95 2.42
CA PRO A 127 -16.61 5.40 2.32
C PRO A 127 -15.93 6.09 3.50
N ALA A 128 -15.14 7.12 3.21
CA ALA A 128 -14.73 8.06 4.25
C ALA A 128 -15.94 8.96 4.61
N ASP A 129 -16.13 9.24 5.90
CA ASP A 129 -17.18 10.12 6.42
C ASP A 129 -16.62 11.52 6.72
N ASN A 130 -15.48 11.56 7.41
CA ASN A 130 -14.83 12.80 7.82
C ASN A 130 -13.31 12.73 7.64
N TYR A 131 -12.66 13.88 7.54
CA TYR A 131 -11.23 14.07 7.73
C TYR A 131 -10.97 14.69 9.10
N THR A 132 -10.10 14.06 9.88
CA THR A 132 -9.50 14.65 11.08
C THR A 132 -8.23 15.38 10.65
N LEU A 133 -8.24 16.71 10.72
CA LEU A 133 -7.08 17.56 10.49
C LEU A 133 -6.33 17.74 11.81
N ILE A 134 -5.05 17.39 11.83
CA ILE A 134 -4.20 17.41 13.02
C ILE A 134 -3.25 18.59 12.90
N TYR A 135 -3.25 19.44 13.92
CA TYR A 135 -2.40 20.62 14.06
C TYR A 135 -1.53 20.50 15.32
N GLU A 136 -0.63 21.46 15.53
CA GLU A 136 0.28 21.50 16.70
C GLU A 136 -0.46 21.58 18.05
N HIS A 137 -1.62 22.24 18.10
CA HIS A 137 -2.34 22.54 19.33
C HIS A 137 -3.77 22.00 19.36
N GLY A 138 -4.12 21.09 18.44
CA GLY A 138 -5.42 20.42 18.46
C GLY A 138 -5.79 19.77 17.14
N GLU A 139 -7.07 19.40 17.03
CA GLU A 139 -7.63 18.69 15.88
C GLU A 139 -8.92 19.36 15.43
N LEU A 140 -9.19 19.31 14.12
CA LEU A 140 -10.43 19.79 13.51
C LEU A 140 -11.03 18.69 12.64
N THR A 141 -12.32 18.43 12.80
CA THR A 141 -13.04 17.47 11.95
C THR A 141 -13.77 18.21 10.82
N LYS A 142 -13.63 17.72 9.59
CA LYS A 142 -14.41 18.19 8.42
C LYS A 142 -15.05 17.00 7.69
N PRO A 143 -16.25 17.17 7.12
CA PRO A 143 -16.82 16.20 6.19
C PRO A 143 -15.85 15.77 5.08
N ALA A 144 -15.84 14.48 4.75
CA ALA A 144 -15.07 13.96 3.63
C ALA A 144 -15.53 14.62 2.31
N GLY A 145 -14.57 14.89 1.42
CA GLY A 145 -14.81 15.64 0.18
C GLY A 145 -14.93 17.16 0.35
N GLN A 146 -15.04 17.69 1.58
CA GLN A 146 -14.93 19.13 1.79
C GLN A 146 -13.48 19.59 1.60
N TYR A 147 -13.30 20.64 0.80
CA TYR A 147 -11.99 21.25 0.61
C TYR A 147 -11.43 21.80 1.93
N PHE A 148 -10.14 21.58 2.15
CA PHE A 148 -9.34 22.23 3.17
C PHE A 148 -7.93 22.47 2.61
N ASP A 149 -7.30 23.54 3.07
CA ASP A 149 -5.87 23.79 2.86
C ASP A 149 -5.07 23.29 4.08
N GLY A 150 -3.76 23.19 3.89
CA GLY A 150 -2.82 22.85 4.96
C GLY A 150 -2.21 24.09 5.61
N ASP A 151 -2.95 25.20 5.65
CA ASP A 151 -2.44 26.46 6.18
C ASP A 151 -2.39 26.43 7.71
N THR A 152 -1.70 27.42 8.28
CA THR A 152 -1.62 27.56 9.73
C THR A 152 -2.95 28.08 10.25
N ASP A 153 -3.55 27.36 11.19
CA ASP A 153 -4.73 27.82 11.89
C ASP A 153 -4.32 28.79 13.01
N PRO A 154 -4.96 29.97 13.15
CA PRO A 154 -4.60 30.96 14.16
C PRO A 154 -4.66 30.46 15.61
N GLN A 155 -5.47 29.43 15.90
CA GLN A 155 -5.65 28.86 17.23
C GLN A 155 -4.96 27.51 17.37
N LEU A 156 -5.03 26.67 16.34
CA LEU A 156 -4.52 25.30 16.38
C LEU A 156 -3.05 25.19 15.95
N GLY A 157 -2.47 26.26 15.39
CA GLY A 157 -1.07 26.29 14.97
C GLY A 157 -0.84 25.67 13.60
N LYS A 158 0.37 25.15 13.35
CA LYS A 158 0.74 24.62 12.03
C LYS A 158 0.02 23.31 11.74
N PHE A 159 -0.45 23.15 10.50
CA PHE A 159 -0.96 21.87 10.01
C PHE A 159 0.13 20.79 10.00
N ILE A 160 -0.17 19.63 10.58
CA ILE A 160 0.75 18.49 10.65
C ILE A 160 0.39 17.44 9.59
N ARG A 161 -0.86 16.99 9.60
CA ARG A 161 -1.37 15.93 8.72
C ARG A 161 -2.89 15.83 8.82
N PHE A 162 -3.50 15.05 7.94
CA PHE A 162 -4.91 14.66 8.07
C PHE A 162 -5.06 13.14 8.09
N GLU A 163 -6.18 12.66 8.62
CA GLU A 163 -6.58 11.26 8.60
C GLU A 163 -8.01 11.13 8.09
N ALA A 164 -8.26 10.20 7.18
CA ALA A 164 -9.61 9.84 6.76
C ALA A 164 -10.24 8.89 7.77
N GLN A 165 -11.47 9.21 8.20
CA GLN A 165 -12.27 8.38 9.09
C GLN A 165 -13.33 7.63 8.28
N PRO A 166 -13.47 6.30 8.45
CA PRO A 166 -14.52 5.54 7.79
C PRO A 166 -15.90 5.93 8.32
N ASN A 167 -16.92 5.83 7.47
CA ASN A 167 -18.32 5.89 7.91
C ASN A 167 -18.73 4.69 8.76
N ASP A 168 -18.05 3.55 8.59
CA ASP A 168 -18.21 2.35 9.41
C ASP A 168 -16.83 1.83 9.88
N PRO A 169 -16.36 2.28 11.06
CA PRO A 169 -15.08 1.85 11.63
C PRO A 169 -15.00 0.35 11.91
N GLU A 170 -16.10 -0.30 12.30
CA GLU A 170 -16.10 -1.73 12.62
C GLU A 170 -16.07 -2.58 11.35
N ALA A 171 -16.75 -2.16 10.27
CA ALA A 171 -16.61 -2.79 8.97
C ALA A 171 -15.16 -2.71 8.46
N LEU A 172 -14.50 -1.55 8.61
CA LEU A 172 -13.10 -1.39 8.19
C LEU A 172 -12.17 -2.28 8.99
N LYS A 173 -12.35 -2.33 10.30
CA LYS A 173 -11.58 -3.20 11.18
C LYS A 173 -11.79 -4.68 10.85
N SER A 174 -13.02 -5.08 10.54
CA SER A 174 -13.33 -6.46 10.10
C SER A 174 -12.65 -6.80 8.79
N LEU A 175 -12.71 -5.90 7.81
CA LEU A 175 -12.08 -6.03 6.50
C LEU A 175 -10.56 -6.19 6.62
N LEU A 176 -9.88 -5.30 7.36
CA LEU A 176 -8.43 -5.37 7.55
C LEU A 176 -8.00 -6.67 8.24
N ARG A 177 -8.78 -7.17 9.20
CA ARG A 177 -8.55 -8.48 9.82
C ARG A 177 -8.71 -9.64 8.83
N GLU A 178 -9.66 -9.54 7.90
CA GLU A 178 -9.83 -10.53 6.82
C GLU A 178 -8.59 -10.55 5.90
N GLN A 179 -8.12 -9.37 5.48
CA GLN A 179 -6.91 -9.23 4.65
C GLN A 179 -5.70 -9.84 5.35
N GLN A 180 -5.46 -9.48 6.61
CA GLN A 180 -4.39 -10.06 7.41
C GLN A 180 -4.49 -11.59 7.48
N LYS A 181 -5.68 -12.16 7.73
CA LYS A 181 -5.85 -13.62 7.76
C LYS A 181 -5.54 -14.28 6.42
N ASN A 182 -5.94 -13.65 5.31
CA ASN A 182 -5.69 -14.18 3.97
C ASN A 182 -4.19 -14.20 3.65
N GLU A 183 -3.48 -13.14 3.97
CA GLU A 183 -2.02 -13.05 3.83
C GLU A 183 -1.29 -14.11 4.66
N HIS A 184 -1.71 -14.33 5.91
CA HIS A 184 -1.06 -15.30 6.79
C HIS A 184 -1.16 -16.75 6.26
N ARG A 185 -2.19 -17.04 5.45
CA ARG A 185 -2.39 -18.33 4.77
C ARG A 185 -1.50 -18.50 3.53
N ILE A 186 -0.85 -17.44 3.05
CA ILE A 186 0.10 -17.52 1.94
C ILE A 186 1.25 -18.45 2.33
N ARG A 187 1.72 -19.27 1.38
CA ARG A 187 2.78 -20.24 1.63
C ARG A 187 4.09 -19.51 1.89
N ARG A 188 4.81 -19.92 2.94
CA ARG A 188 6.15 -19.41 3.22
C ARG A 188 7.09 -19.69 2.05
N GLY A 189 7.73 -18.63 1.55
CA GLY A 189 8.81 -18.65 0.57
C GLY A 189 10.18 -18.49 1.22
N ILE A 190 11.22 -18.64 0.41
CA ILE A 190 12.60 -18.32 0.81
C ILE A 190 12.96 -17.03 0.10
N PHE A 191 13.33 -16.00 0.85
CA PHE A 191 13.76 -14.74 0.24
C PHE A 191 15.17 -14.93 -0.34
N SER A 192 15.25 -15.27 -1.62
CA SER A 192 16.49 -15.32 -2.38
C SER A 192 16.55 -14.09 -3.29
N TYR A 193 17.64 -13.32 -3.20
CA TYR A 193 17.88 -12.12 -4.02
C TYR A 193 17.86 -12.37 -5.54
N ILE A 194 17.79 -13.63 -5.97
CA ILE A 194 17.77 -14.03 -7.38
C ILE A 194 16.66 -15.06 -7.57
N SER A 195 15.48 -14.59 -7.97
CA SER A 195 14.68 -15.22 -9.04
C SER A 195 13.41 -14.39 -9.26
N PRO A 196 13.24 -13.75 -10.43
CA PRO A 196 11.97 -13.16 -10.78
C PRO A 196 10.93 -14.28 -10.95
N PRO A 197 9.70 -14.12 -10.45
CA PRO A 197 8.60 -14.81 -11.07
C PRO A 197 8.39 -14.23 -12.46
N CYS A 198 8.89 -14.96 -13.46
CA CYS A 198 8.68 -14.74 -14.88
C CYS A 198 7.18 -14.49 -15.16
N MET A 199 6.80 -13.23 -15.36
CA MET A 199 5.44 -12.84 -15.74
C MET A 199 5.30 -12.84 -17.27
N ILE A 200 5.55 -13.99 -17.92
CA ILE A 200 5.35 -14.14 -19.38
C ILE A 200 4.04 -14.86 -19.73
N ASP A 201 3.37 -15.56 -18.81
CA ASP A 201 2.25 -16.44 -19.18
C ASP A 201 0.84 -15.81 -19.20
N ARG A 202 0.70 -14.48 -19.07
CA ARG A 202 -0.62 -13.81 -19.27
C ARG A 202 -0.81 -13.06 -20.59
N LEU A 203 0.09 -13.23 -21.56
CA LEU A 203 -0.10 -12.72 -22.94
C LEU A 203 -0.41 -13.81 -23.99
N LYS A 204 -0.62 -15.06 -23.58
CA LYS A 204 -1.06 -16.15 -24.48
C LYS A 204 -2.50 -16.57 -24.26
N GLN A 205 -3.44 -15.62 -24.28
CA GLN A 205 -4.80 -15.89 -24.74
C GLN A 205 -5.24 -14.73 -25.63
N LYS A 206 -4.75 -14.73 -26.87
CA LYS A 206 -5.47 -14.10 -27.98
C LYS A 206 -6.64 -15.02 -28.32
N PRO A 207 -7.91 -14.58 -28.32
CA PRO A 207 -8.91 -15.25 -29.14
C PRO A 207 -8.50 -15.07 -30.60
N ALA A 208 -8.28 -16.19 -31.28
CA ALA A 208 -8.15 -16.23 -32.72
C ALA A 208 -9.51 -15.87 -33.34
N GLY A 209 -9.50 -14.93 -34.28
CA GLY A 209 -10.55 -14.75 -35.29
C GLY A 209 -11.78 -13.95 -34.84
N LEU A 210 -11.94 -12.74 -35.37
CA LEU A 210 -12.68 -12.51 -36.61
C LEU A 210 -12.53 -11.04 -37.01
N TRP A 211 -11.83 -10.80 -38.11
CA TRP A 211 -12.04 -9.62 -38.93
C TRP A 211 -13.03 -10.01 -40.01
N LYS A 212 -14.15 -9.30 -40.14
CA LYS A 212 -14.81 -9.04 -41.42
C LYS A 212 -15.57 -7.72 -41.34
N MET A 213 -15.05 -6.78 -42.13
CA MET A 213 -15.62 -5.57 -42.76
C MET A 213 -16.46 -4.63 -41.91
#